data_AF-A0AAV1LWW8-F1
#
_entry.id   AF-A0AAV1LWW8-F1
#
_cell.length_a   1.000
_cell.length_b   1.000
_cell.length_c   1.000
_cell.angle_alpha   90.00
_cell.angle_beta   90.00
_cell.angle_gamma   90.00
#
_symmetry.space_group_name_H-M   'P 1'
#
loop_
_entity.id
_entity.type
_entity.pdbx_description
1 polymer ?
#
loop_
_entity_poly.entity_id
_entity_poly.type
_entity_poly.pdbx_seq_one_letter_code
_entity_poly.pdbx_strand_id
1 'polypeptide(L)'
;MHDNEVSALNTMKCQTADAKKLCIYDIGLKLKSPGQYDIGGTYTADQPDLWFFYVTSVCPGYNYLLNLFLCHRKSGIVSLGISNGDELTHQIINDVDNSSLLSDTLTWQTLNAIQPNGKSFVKTFCFSEADVSKMNHNTLVIPVAIQMDPKRLKTDVVTNRIKLQHDLGDMLLKQEKTDFIIKTPSQKEYKTHKIVLAAHSSVLRNMIKSLKENIMFIDITDNDLELLLEFLYTGTVKDIMKRNCLHLLEIAEQFQLKNLILLTKHAINKQKNSL
;
A
#
# COMPACT_ATOMS: atom_id res chain seq x y z
N MET A 1 -26.59 -9.72 19.52
CA MET A 1 -25.51 -9.90 18.53
C MET A 1 -25.98 -9.29 17.24
N HIS A 2 -25.27 -8.27 16.77
CA HIS A 2 -25.66 -7.47 15.61
C HIS A 2 -24.80 -7.84 14.38
N ASP A 3 -25.38 -7.74 13.18
CA ASP A 3 -24.72 -8.09 11.90
C ASP A 3 -23.45 -7.27 11.57
N ASN A 4 -23.17 -6.23 12.36
CA ASN A 4 -22.07 -5.28 12.18
C ASN A 4 -20.91 -5.42 13.18
N GLU A 5 -20.94 -6.47 14.02
CA GLU A 5 -19.95 -6.75 15.05
C GLU A 5 -18.98 -7.85 14.62
N VAL A 6 -17.68 -7.56 14.70
CA VAL A 6 -16.61 -8.55 14.50
C VAL A 6 -16.18 -9.07 15.86
N SER A 7 -16.44 -10.35 16.12
CA SER A 7 -16.04 -11.00 17.38
C SER A 7 -15.78 -12.50 17.18
N ALA A 8 -14.98 -13.09 18.07
CA ALA A 8 -14.56 -14.48 17.96
C ALA A 8 -15.70 -15.45 18.31
N LEU A 9 -16.74 -14.93 18.97
CA LEU A 9 -17.94 -15.67 19.37
C LEU A 9 -19.11 -15.44 18.40
N ASN A 10 -18.97 -14.52 17.42
CA ASN A 10 -20.03 -14.26 16.47
C ASN A 10 -20.14 -15.42 15.48
N THR A 11 -21.31 -16.07 15.45
CA THR A 11 -21.62 -17.16 14.51
C THR A 11 -22.06 -16.64 13.15
N MET A 12 -22.50 -15.38 13.06
CA MET A 12 -22.86 -14.73 11.80
C MET A 12 -21.65 -14.02 11.19
N LYS A 13 -21.47 -14.18 9.88
CA LYS A 13 -20.38 -13.55 9.12
C LYS A 13 -20.65 -12.05 8.93
N CYS A 14 -19.89 -11.20 9.62
CA CYS A 14 -19.92 -9.75 9.40
C CYS A 14 -19.39 -9.43 8.00
N GLN A 15 -20.18 -8.70 7.19
CA GLN A 15 -19.69 -8.22 5.90
C GLN A 15 -18.64 -7.11 6.10
N THR A 16 -17.62 -7.07 5.26
CA THR A 16 -16.53 -6.08 5.34
C THR A 16 -17.06 -4.65 5.25
N ALA A 17 -18.06 -4.40 4.40
CA ALA A 17 -18.67 -3.07 4.25
C ALA A 17 -19.51 -2.64 5.46
N ASP A 18 -20.00 -3.60 6.25
CA ASP A 18 -20.93 -3.37 7.36
C ASP A 18 -20.25 -3.38 8.73
N ALA A 19 -18.96 -3.73 8.79
CA ALA A 19 -18.20 -3.79 10.02
C ALA A 19 -18.10 -2.42 10.70
N LYS A 20 -18.69 -2.31 11.90
CA LYS A 20 -18.72 -1.07 12.69
C LYS A 20 -17.99 -1.18 14.03
N LYS A 21 -17.84 -2.39 14.56
CA LYS A 21 -17.30 -2.64 15.91
C LYS A 21 -16.45 -3.89 15.93
N LEU A 22 -15.31 -3.82 16.60
CA LEU A 22 -14.55 -4.98 17.06
C LEU A 22 -14.89 -5.22 18.53
N CYS A 23 -15.35 -6.42 18.86
CA CYS A 23 -15.76 -6.78 20.22
C CYS A 23 -14.78 -7.79 20.83
N ILE A 24 -14.17 -7.43 21.95
CA ILE A 24 -13.19 -8.26 22.66
C ILE A 24 -13.74 -8.61 24.04
N TYR A 25 -14.13 -9.87 24.21
CA TYR A 25 -14.62 -10.40 25.48
C TYR A 25 -13.49 -10.61 26.49
N ASP A 26 -13.82 -10.49 27.78
CA ASP A 26 -12.92 -10.72 28.91
C ASP A 26 -11.62 -9.92 28.82
N ILE A 27 -11.70 -8.68 28.33
CA ILE A 27 -10.51 -7.91 27.98
C ILE A 27 -9.60 -7.66 29.20
N GLY A 28 -10.17 -7.44 30.39
CA GLY A 28 -9.39 -7.23 31.62
C GLY A 28 -8.50 -8.43 31.97
N LEU A 29 -8.97 -9.66 31.74
CA LEU A 29 -8.18 -10.88 31.95
C LEU A 29 -7.07 -11.01 30.91
N LYS A 30 -7.40 -10.74 29.63
CA LYS A 30 -6.47 -10.86 28.51
C LYS A 30 -5.37 -9.79 28.50
N LEU A 31 -5.65 -8.60 29.03
CA LEU A 31 -4.63 -7.55 29.22
C LEU A 31 -3.62 -7.94 30.31
N LYS A 32 -4.05 -8.63 31.36
CA LYS A 32 -3.17 -9.13 32.45
C LYS A 32 -2.34 -10.35 32.06
N SER A 33 -2.70 -11.03 30.97
CA SER A 33 -2.01 -12.22 30.46
C SER A 33 -1.38 -11.92 29.10
N PRO A 34 -0.09 -11.53 29.04
CA PRO A 34 0.60 -11.24 27.78
C PRO A 34 0.46 -12.39 26.80
N GLY A 35 0.01 -12.08 25.59
CA GLY A 35 -0.25 -13.10 24.58
C GLY A 35 -0.83 -12.53 23.31
N GLN A 36 -1.05 -13.40 22.34
CA GLN A 36 -1.73 -13.08 21.09
C GLN A 36 -3.14 -13.68 21.12
N TYR A 37 -4.13 -12.88 20.75
CA TYR A 37 -5.54 -13.27 20.79
C TYR A 37 -6.23 -12.87 19.50
N ASP A 38 -7.16 -13.72 19.04
CA ASP A 38 -8.01 -13.43 17.89
C ASP A 38 -9.23 -12.59 18.28
N ILE A 39 -9.62 -11.69 17.39
CA ILE A 39 -10.90 -10.97 17.45
C ILE A 39 -11.89 -11.58 16.47
N GLY A 40 -11.44 -11.99 15.28
CA GLY A 40 -12.31 -12.52 14.23
C GLY A 40 -12.13 -11.78 12.92
N GLY A 41 -12.95 -12.09 11.92
CA GLY A 41 -12.78 -11.55 10.57
C GLY A 41 -14.06 -11.06 9.93
N THR A 42 -13.86 -10.35 8.82
CA THR A 42 -14.94 -9.87 7.94
C THR A 42 -14.91 -10.60 6.60
N TYR A 43 -16.03 -10.55 5.89
CA TYR A 43 -16.26 -11.30 4.67
C TYR A 43 -16.82 -10.42 3.55
N THR A 44 -16.52 -10.76 2.31
CA THR A 44 -17.23 -10.25 1.12
C THR A 44 -17.77 -11.45 0.37
N ALA A 45 -19.10 -11.52 0.21
CA ALA A 45 -19.77 -12.60 -0.52
C ALA A 45 -19.25 -13.99 -0.06
N ASP A 46 -19.27 -14.20 1.26
CA ASP A 46 -18.82 -15.42 1.97
C ASP A 46 -17.33 -15.76 1.97
N GLN A 47 -16.50 -14.99 1.27
CA GLN A 47 -15.05 -15.16 1.29
C GLN A 47 -14.43 -14.29 2.38
N PRO A 48 -13.54 -14.84 3.24
CA PRO A 48 -12.88 -14.04 4.27
C PRO A 48 -11.94 -13.02 3.63
N ASP A 49 -12.02 -11.77 4.06
CA ASP A 49 -11.20 -10.68 3.54
C ASP A 49 -10.16 -10.20 4.55
N LEU A 50 -10.62 -9.87 5.75
CA LEU A 50 -9.82 -9.25 6.80
C LEU A 50 -9.96 -10.05 8.08
N TRP A 51 -8.86 -10.19 8.81
CA TRP A 51 -8.83 -10.90 10.09
C TRP A 51 -8.11 -10.07 11.14
N PHE A 52 -8.81 -9.72 12.20
CA PHE A 52 -8.31 -8.88 13.29
C PHE A 52 -7.82 -9.76 14.43
N PHE A 53 -6.66 -9.40 14.95
CA PHE A 53 -6.06 -10.03 16.12
C PHE A 53 -5.25 -8.97 16.88
N TYR A 54 -4.91 -9.25 18.13
CA TYR A 54 -4.13 -8.32 18.94
C TYR A 54 -3.11 -9.04 19.81
N VAL A 55 -2.09 -8.30 20.21
CA VAL A 55 -1.05 -8.74 21.15
C VAL A 55 -1.09 -7.85 22.39
N THR A 56 -1.16 -8.46 23.56
CA THR A 56 -1.10 -7.75 24.84
C THR A 56 0.30 -7.77 25.42
N SER A 57 0.70 -6.65 26.03
CA SER A 57 1.95 -6.54 26.77
C SER A 57 1.78 -5.60 27.97
N VAL A 58 2.63 -5.77 28.99
CA VAL A 58 2.62 -4.91 30.18
C VAL A 58 3.93 -4.14 30.24
N CYS A 59 3.82 -2.83 30.42
CA CYS A 59 4.95 -1.92 30.59
C CYS A 59 5.12 -1.53 32.06
N PRO A 60 6.32 -1.06 32.46
CA PRO A 60 6.54 -0.50 33.80
C PRO A 60 5.50 0.55 34.17
N GLY A 61 5.14 0.62 35.46
CA GLY A 61 4.09 1.49 35.96
C GLY A 61 2.67 0.97 35.72
N TYR A 62 2.50 -0.34 35.51
CA TYR A 62 1.20 -1.00 35.32
C TYR A 62 0.38 -0.42 34.16
N ASN A 63 1.08 -0.14 33.05
CA ASN A 63 0.46 0.25 31.79
C ASN A 63 0.26 -1.00 30.94
N TYR A 64 -0.98 -1.25 30.53
CA TYR A 64 -1.38 -2.43 29.78
C TYR A 64 -1.62 -2.04 28.32
N LEU A 65 -0.85 -2.62 27.42
CA LEU A 65 -0.90 -2.31 25.99
C LEU A 65 -1.70 -3.35 25.23
N LEU A 66 -2.54 -2.89 24.31
CA LEU A 66 -3.24 -3.68 23.30
C LEU A 66 -2.74 -3.25 21.92
N ASN A 67 -1.93 -4.08 21.29
CA ASN A 67 -1.42 -3.85 19.94
C ASN A 67 -2.34 -4.54 18.94
N LEU A 68 -3.16 -3.78 18.22
CA LEU A 68 -4.10 -4.26 17.23
C LEU A 68 -3.42 -4.46 15.88
N PHE A 69 -3.73 -5.60 15.25
CA PHE A 69 -3.24 -5.98 13.93
C PHE A 69 -4.38 -6.41 13.02
N LEU A 70 -4.12 -6.28 11.73
CA LEU A 70 -5.00 -6.70 10.65
C LEU A 70 -4.26 -7.64 9.72
N CYS A 71 -4.84 -8.79 9.44
CA CYS A 71 -4.37 -9.73 8.43
C CYS A 71 -5.28 -9.63 7.20
N HIS A 72 -4.69 -9.35 6.05
CA HIS A 72 -5.38 -9.32 4.78
C HIS A 72 -5.35 -10.70 4.15
N ARG A 73 -6.50 -11.37 4.01
CA ARG A 73 -6.58 -12.70 3.37
C ARG A 73 -6.30 -12.65 1.87
N LYS A 74 -6.53 -11.50 1.23
CA LYS A 74 -6.24 -11.24 -0.19
C LYS A 74 -5.28 -10.07 -0.32
N SER A 75 -4.46 -10.06 -1.37
CA SER A 75 -3.67 -8.89 -1.73
C SER A 75 -4.58 -7.72 -2.08
N GLY A 76 -4.28 -6.52 -1.58
CA GLY A 76 -5.11 -5.35 -1.83
C GLY A 76 -4.83 -4.20 -0.87
N ILE A 77 -5.53 -3.09 -1.14
CA ILE A 77 -5.50 -1.88 -0.32
C ILE A 77 -6.83 -1.76 0.42
N VAL A 78 -6.77 -1.44 1.71
CA VAL A 78 -7.93 -1.11 2.52
C VAL A 78 -7.69 0.20 3.26
N SER A 79 -8.70 1.05 3.32
CA SER A 79 -8.72 2.19 4.23
C SER A 79 -9.51 1.79 5.47
N LEU A 80 -8.86 1.86 6.63
CA LEU A 80 -9.42 1.50 7.92
C LEU A 80 -9.51 2.76 8.79
N GLY A 81 -10.74 3.09 9.18
CA GLY A 81 -11.03 4.00 10.29
C GLY A 81 -11.06 3.19 11.58
N ILE A 82 -10.30 3.61 12.58
CA ILE A 82 -10.23 2.99 13.92
C ILE A 82 -10.31 4.10 14.98
N SER A 83 -10.88 3.80 16.15
CA SER A 83 -10.95 4.74 17.28
C SER A 83 -9.64 5.52 17.48
N ASN A 84 -9.77 6.85 17.63
CA ASN A 84 -8.66 7.79 17.71
C ASN A 84 -7.99 7.87 19.09
N GLY A 85 -8.63 7.38 20.15
CA GLY A 85 -8.12 7.52 21.52
C GLY A 85 -8.34 6.28 22.37
N ASP A 86 -7.74 6.33 23.55
CA ASP A 86 -7.75 5.24 24.55
C ASP A 86 -8.79 5.51 25.65
N GLU A 87 -9.47 6.65 25.58
CA GLU A 87 -10.51 7.06 26.54
C GLU A 87 -11.71 6.11 26.47
N LEU A 88 -12.10 5.60 27.65
CA LEU A 88 -13.19 4.65 27.81
C LEU A 88 -14.44 5.36 28.32
N THR A 89 -15.55 5.11 27.65
CA THR A 89 -16.89 5.35 28.18
C THR A 89 -17.49 4.02 28.61
N HIS A 90 -17.93 3.93 29.86
CA HIS A 90 -18.58 2.72 30.36
C HIS A 90 -20.08 2.84 30.14
N GLN A 91 -20.66 1.88 29.42
CA GLN A 91 -22.10 1.80 29.22
C GLN A 91 -22.61 0.46 29.74
N ILE A 92 -23.62 0.52 30.59
CA ILE A 92 -24.39 -0.65 31.02
C ILE A 92 -25.47 -0.85 29.96
N ILE A 93 -25.32 -1.87 29.12
CA ILE A 93 -26.32 -2.20 28.09
C ILE A 93 -27.05 -3.44 28.60
N ASN A 94 -28.24 -3.21 29.17
CA ASN A 94 -29.16 -4.22 29.73
C ASN A 94 -28.55 -5.15 30.80
N ASP A 95 -28.59 -4.77 32.09
CA ASP A 95 -28.43 -5.55 33.35
C ASP A 95 -27.44 -6.76 33.46
N VAL A 96 -26.73 -7.14 32.39
CA VAL A 96 -26.03 -8.42 32.22
C VAL A 96 -24.73 -8.24 31.43
N ASP A 97 -24.65 -7.31 30.46
CA ASP A 97 -23.43 -7.08 29.66
C ASP A 97 -22.79 -5.70 29.96
N ASN A 98 -21.72 -5.72 30.76
CA ASN A 98 -20.88 -4.54 30.96
C ASN A 98 -19.98 -4.34 29.73
N SER A 99 -20.15 -3.20 29.06
CA SER A 99 -19.36 -2.82 27.90
C SER A 99 -18.51 -1.59 28.18
N SER A 100 -17.24 -1.66 27.77
CA SER A 100 -16.33 -0.52 27.76
C SER A 100 -16.14 -0.09 26.32
N LEU A 101 -16.57 1.13 25.98
CA LEU A 101 -16.59 1.64 24.62
C LEU A 101 -15.48 2.69 24.45
N LEU A 102 -14.64 2.49 23.43
CA LEU A 102 -13.71 3.52 22.99
C LEU A 102 -14.41 4.60 22.16
N SER A 103 -13.79 5.77 22.07
CA SER A 103 -14.25 6.90 21.24
C SER A 103 -14.73 6.47 19.84
N ASP A 104 -15.92 6.94 19.46
CA ASP A 104 -16.47 6.78 18.11
C ASP A 104 -15.76 7.67 17.06
N THR A 105 -14.86 8.55 17.48
CA THR A 105 -14.09 9.39 16.56
C THR A 105 -13.01 8.55 15.89
N LEU A 106 -13.09 8.40 14.56
CA LEU A 106 -12.20 7.54 13.80
C LEU A 106 -11.00 8.28 13.21
N THR A 107 -9.81 7.73 13.39
CA THR A 107 -8.60 8.06 12.62
C THR A 107 -8.44 7.08 11.47
N TRP A 108 -8.24 7.61 10.26
CA TRP A 108 -8.13 6.83 9.03
C TRP A 108 -6.67 6.55 8.67
N GLN A 109 -6.41 5.30 8.30
CA GLN A 109 -5.14 4.88 7.72
C GLN A 109 -5.35 3.93 6.54
N THR A 110 -4.39 3.92 5.61
CA THR A 110 -4.43 3.05 4.45
C THR A 110 -3.42 1.93 4.61
N LEU A 111 -3.91 0.68 4.61
CA LEU A 111 -3.12 -0.52 4.80
C LEU A 111 -3.04 -1.28 3.47
N ASN A 112 -1.85 -1.80 3.16
CA ASN A 112 -1.56 -2.46 1.89
C ASN A 112 -0.95 -3.84 2.13
N ALA A 113 -1.62 -4.88 1.64
CA ALA A 113 -1.11 -6.24 1.64
C ALA A 113 -0.64 -6.65 0.24
N ILE A 114 0.67 -6.90 0.15
CA ILE A 114 1.36 -7.31 -1.08
C ILE A 114 0.99 -8.75 -1.46
N GLN A 115 0.90 -9.60 -0.44
CA GLN A 115 0.63 -11.02 -0.57
C GLN A 115 -0.56 -11.38 0.34
N PRO A 116 -1.30 -12.45 -0.02
CA PRO A 116 -2.28 -13.05 0.88
C PRO A 116 -1.69 -13.34 2.26
N ASN A 117 -2.50 -13.14 3.29
CA ASN A 117 -2.17 -13.28 4.71
C ASN A 117 -1.08 -12.31 5.21
N GLY A 118 -0.89 -11.17 4.54
CA GLY A 118 -0.04 -10.09 5.03
C GLY A 118 -0.60 -9.48 6.31
N LYS A 119 0.24 -9.37 7.35
CA LYS A 119 -0.09 -8.75 8.64
C LYS A 119 0.32 -7.28 8.62
N SER A 120 -0.55 -6.40 9.08
CA SER A 120 -0.31 -4.97 9.24
C SER A 120 -0.62 -4.56 10.66
N PHE A 121 0.29 -3.78 11.25
CA PHE A 121 0.03 -3.09 12.50
C PHE A 121 -1.03 -2.00 12.27
N VAL A 122 -2.00 -1.92 13.17
CA VAL A 122 -3.10 -0.94 13.10
C VAL A 122 -2.86 0.16 14.11
N LYS A 123 -2.84 -0.19 15.41
CA LYS A 123 -2.76 0.79 16.49
C LYS A 123 -2.42 0.11 17.81
N THR A 124 -1.78 0.84 18.71
CA THR A 124 -1.65 0.46 20.12
C THR A 124 -2.61 1.30 20.95
N PHE A 125 -3.38 0.64 21.82
CA PHE A 125 -4.15 1.28 22.89
C PHE A 125 -3.43 1.04 24.22
N CYS A 126 -3.40 2.06 25.09
CA CYS A 126 -2.80 1.98 26.41
C CYS A 126 -3.86 2.15 27.50
N PHE A 127 -3.88 1.23 28.47
CA PHE A 127 -4.82 1.27 29.58
C PHE A 127 -4.07 1.28 30.91
N SER A 128 -4.56 2.08 31.86
CA SER A 128 -4.02 2.09 33.22
C SER A 128 -4.54 0.88 34.02
N GLU A 129 -3.88 0.59 35.14
CA GLU A 129 -4.36 -0.44 36.06
C GLU A 129 -5.78 -0.19 36.58
N ALA A 130 -6.16 1.08 36.75
CA ALA A 130 -7.51 1.46 37.14
C ALA A 130 -8.53 1.11 36.05
N ASP A 131 -8.19 1.33 34.78
CA ASP A 131 -9.04 0.98 33.63
C ASP A 131 -9.20 -0.53 33.52
N VAL A 132 -8.10 -1.28 33.59
CA VAL A 132 -8.12 -2.74 33.50
C VAL A 132 -8.92 -3.37 34.64
N SER A 133 -8.84 -2.80 35.84
CA SER A 133 -9.62 -3.27 36.99
C SER A 133 -11.14 -3.10 36.80
N LYS A 134 -11.56 -2.03 36.11
CA LYS A 134 -12.96 -1.80 35.73
C LYS A 134 -13.42 -2.66 34.54
N MET A 135 -12.49 -3.25 33.80
CA MET A 135 -12.73 -4.08 32.61
C MET A 135 -12.73 -5.58 32.90
N ASN A 136 -12.67 -6.01 34.16
CA ASN A 136 -12.78 -7.42 34.52
C ASN A 136 -14.14 -7.97 34.04
N HIS A 137 -14.12 -8.99 33.19
CA HIS A 137 -15.31 -9.59 32.57
C HIS A 137 -16.14 -8.67 31.66
N ASN A 138 -15.61 -7.50 31.28
CA ASN A 138 -16.27 -6.61 30.33
C ASN A 138 -15.91 -6.96 28.89
N THR A 139 -16.80 -6.58 27.97
CA THR A 139 -16.50 -6.52 26.54
C THR A 139 -15.92 -5.16 26.20
N LEU A 140 -14.71 -5.14 25.61
CA LEU A 140 -14.16 -3.93 25.00
C LEU A 140 -14.73 -3.80 23.58
N VAL A 141 -15.33 -2.65 23.28
CA VAL A 141 -15.88 -2.32 21.97
C VAL A 141 -14.99 -1.26 21.33
N ILE A 142 -14.41 -1.59 20.19
CA ILE A 142 -13.55 -0.70 19.41
C ILE A 142 -14.29 -0.32 18.11
N PRO A 143 -14.72 0.94 17.96
CA PRO A 143 -15.32 1.43 16.72
C PRO A 143 -14.37 1.31 15.52
N VAL A 144 -14.91 0.81 14.41
CA VAL A 144 -14.22 0.68 13.13
C VAL A 144 -15.10 1.11 11.97
N ALA A 145 -14.47 1.51 10.87
CA ALA A 145 -15.11 1.62 9.57
C ALA A 145 -14.14 1.16 8.49
N ILE A 146 -14.63 0.38 7.52
CA ILE A 146 -13.79 -0.22 6.50
C ILE A 146 -14.24 0.24 5.13
N GLN A 147 -13.31 0.83 4.38
CA GLN A 147 -13.51 1.19 2.99
C GLN A 147 -12.59 0.34 2.13
N MET A 148 -13.19 -0.61 1.42
CA MET A 148 -12.52 -1.33 0.35
C MET A 148 -12.52 -0.44 -0.88
N ASP A 149 -11.33 -0.15 -1.43
CA ASP A 149 -11.22 0.51 -2.73
C ASP A 149 -10.92 -0.54 -3.81
N PRO A 150 -11.96 -1.12 -4.47
CA PRO A 150 -11.76 -2.04 -5.58
C PRO A 150 -11.21 -1.34 -6.84
N LYS A 151 -11.24 0.01 -6.91
CA LYS A 151 -10.88 0.77 -8.11
C LYS A 151 -9.39 1.13 -8.18
N ARG A 152 -8.67 1.19 -7.05
CA ARG A 152 -7.20 1.32 -7.05
C ARG A 152 -6.45 0.06 -7.50
N LEU A 153 -7.15 -1.07 -7.59
CA LEU A 153 -6.56 -2.38 -7.90
C LEU A 153 -6.32 -2.65 -9.38
N LYS A 154 -6.70 -1.76 -10.32
CA LYS A 154 -6.62 -2.09 -11.74
C LYS A 154 -5.40 -1.58 -12.52
N THR A 155 -4.50 -0.74 -11.97
CA THR A 155 -3.28 -0.38 -12.74
C THR A 155 -1.98 -0.08 -11.97
N ASP A 156 -1.96 0.27 -10.68
CA ASP A 156 -0.79 0.99 -10.16
C ASP A 156 -0.38 0.67 -8.70
N VAL A 157 -0.04 -0.57 -8.36
CA VAL A 157 0.73 -0.87 -7.12
C VAL A 157 2.10 -1.44 -7.45
N VAL A 158 2.16 -2.43 -8.34
CA VAL A 158 3.42 -2.91 -8.92
C VAL A 158 4.06 -1.81 -9.75
N THR A 159 3.27 -1.18 -10.63
CA THR A 159 3.71 -0.03 -11.43
C THR A 159 4.23 1.09 -10.53
N ASN A 160 3.52 1.49 -9.47
CA ASN A 160 3.98 2.56 -8.57
C ASN A 160 5.24 2.22 -7.76
N ARG A 161 5.55 0.93 -7.52
CA ARG A 161 6.83 0.52 -6.91
C ARG A 161 7.98 0.47 -7.89
N ILE A 162 7.69 0.18 -9.16
CA ILE A 162 8.71 0.10 -10.21
C ILE A 162 8.96 1.49 -10.83
N LYS A 163 7.96 2.37 -10.80
CA LYS A 163 8.09 3.77 -11.21
C LYS A 163 9.23 4.41 -10.42
N LEU A 164 10.07 5.16 -11.14
CA LEU A 164 11.07 5.99 -10.48
C LEU A 164 10.34 7.07 -9.66
N GLN A 165 10.87 7.40 -8.48
CA GLN A 165 10.22 8.32 -7.53
C GLN A 165 10.40 9.80 -7.90
N HIS A 166 10.49 10.12 -9.20
CA HIS A 166 10.61 11.48 -9.70
C HIS A 166 9.72 11.67 -10.92
N ASP A 167 9.19 12.88 -11.07
CA ASP A 167 8.56 13.33 -12.29
C ASP A 167 9.20 14.66 -12.71
N LEU A 168 10.07 14.56 -13.71
CA LEU A 168 10.78 15.66 -14.35
C LEU A 168 10.28 15.86 -15.79
N GLY A 169 9.09 15.34 -16.14
CA GLY A 169 8.55 15.41 -17.50
C GLY A 169 8.43 16.85 -18.02
N ASP A 170 8.05 17.78 -17.14
CA ASP A 170 7.97 19.21 -17.48
C ASP A 170 9.32 19.80 -17.90
N MET A 171 10.43 19.36 -17.30
CA MET A 171 11.77 19.82 -17.69
C MET A 171 12.15 19.35 -19.09
N LEU A 172 11.72 18.14 -19.48
CA LEU A 172 11.93 17.63 -20.83
C LEU A 172 11.09 18.42 -21.86
N LEU A 173 9.82 18.68 -21.55
CA LEU A 173 8.89 19.40 -22.44
C LEU A 173 9.28 20.86 -22.65
N LYS A 174 9.64 21.55 -21.56
CA LYS A 174 10.01 22.98 -21.60
C LYS A 174 11.46 23.22 -22.06
N GLN A 175 12.26 22.16 -22.19
CA GLN A 175 13.69 22.23 -22.54
C GLN A 175 14.49 23.19 -21.64
N GLU A 176 14.15 23.22 -20.34
CA GLU A 176 14.78 24.12 -19.39
C GLU A 176 16.20 23.65 -19.06
N LYS A 177 17.23 24.46 -19.37
CA LYS A 177 18.64 24.20 -19.00
C LYS A 177 19.22 22.88 -19.52
N THR A 178 18.78 22.43 -20.70
CA THR A 178 19.35 21.25 -21.37
C THR A 178 20.82 21.46 -21.72
N ASP A 179 21.66 20.46 -21.46
CA ASP A 179 23.12 20.48 -21.65
C ASP A 179 23.61 19.39 -22.63
N PHE A 180 22.69 18.67 -23.27
CA PHE A 180 22.99 17.53 -24.13
C PHE A 180 22.01 17.39 -25.30
N ILE A 181 22.48 16.85 -26.42
CA ILE A 181 21.65 16.57 -27.60
C ILE A 181 21.78 15.10 -27.97
N ILE A 182 20.65 14.42 -28.16
CA ILE A 182 20.58 13.09 -28.77
C ILE A 182 20.10 13.24 -30.20
N LYS A 183 20.78 12.56 -31.14
CA LYS A 183 20.42 12.45 -32.55
C LYS A 183 20.00 11.03 -32.88
N THR A 184 18.90 10.89 -33.61
CA THR A 184 18.41 9.62 -34.17
C THR A 184 18.84 9.47 -35.63
N PRO A 185 18.65 8.28 -36.25
CA PRO A 185 18.94 8.08 -37.68
C PRO A 185 18.17 9.02 -38.62
N SER A 186 17.00 9.53 -38.20
CA SER A 186 16.20 10.52 -38.95
C SER A 186 16.81 11.94 -38.92
N GLN A 187 17.95 12.13 -38.25
CA GLN A 187 18.58 13.43 -37.97
C GLN A 187 17.75 14.34 -37.05
N LYS A 188 16.71 13.82 -36.39
CA LYS A 188 15.96 14.57 -35.39
C LYS A 188 16.81 14.77 -34.13
N GLU A 189 16.79 15.98 -33.60
CA GLU A 189 17.55 16.38 -32.42
C GLU A 189 16.66 16.49 -31.18
N TYR A 190 17.10 15.86 -30.08
CA TYR A 190 16.42 15.86 -28.79
C TYR A 190 17.31 16.51 -27.75
N LYS A 191 16.92 17.69 -27.25
CA LYS A 191 17.62 18.38 -26.17
C LYS A 191 17.27 17.74 -24.82
N THR A 192 18.30 17.37 -24.06
CA THR A 192 18.18 16.56 -22.83
C THR A 192 19.23 16.98 -21.78
N HIS A 193 19.21 16.30 -20.64
CA HIS A 193 20.11 16.50 -19.51
C HIS A 193 21.03 15.30 -19.31
N LYS A 194 22.35 15.50 -19.38
CA LYS A 194 23.34 14.43 -19.17
C LYS A 194 23.11 13.68 -17.87
N ILE A 195 22.84 14.43 -16.80
CA ILE A 195 22.72 13.87 -15.46
C ILE A 195 21.54 12.91 -15.33
N VAL A 196 20.40 13.22 -15.97
CA VAL A 196 19.21 12.36 -15.94
C VAL A 196 19.47 11.06 -16.70
N LEU A 197 20.01 11.15 -17.92
CA LEU A 197 20.36 9.97 -18.73
C LEU A 197 21.38 9.08 -18.02
N ALA A 198 22.44 9.68 -17.49
CA ALA A 198 23.51 9.00 -16.80
C ALA A 198 23.05 8.38 -15.49
N ALA A 199 22.14 9.01 -14.73
CA ALA A 199 21.63 8.46 -13.48
C ALA A 199 20.86 7.16 -13.72
N HIS A 200 20.03 7.12 -14.77
CA HIS A 200 19.04 6.07 -14.97
C HIS A 200 19.47 4.93 -15.90
N SER A 201 20.53 5.09 -16.71
CA SER A 201 21.08 4.00 -17.53
C SER A 201 22.60 3.90 -17.41
N SER A 202 23.11 2.71 -17.06
CA SER A 202 24.54 2.39 -17.11
C SER A 202 25.11 2.51 -18.52
N VAL A 203 24.34 2.09 -19.52
CA VAL A 203 24.71 2.15 -20.94
C VAL A 203 24.88 3.60 -21.38
N LEU A 204 23.86 4.44 -21.16
CA LEU A 204 23.94 5.87 -21.49
C LEU A 204 25.05 6.57 -20.71
N ARG A 205 25.24 6.26 -19.43
CA ARG A 205 26.34 6.80 -18.61
C ARG A 205 27.70 6.51 -19.24
N ASN A 206 27.92 5.29 -19.71
CA ASN A 206 29.19 4.90 -20.33
C ASN A 206 29.37 5.56 -21.70
N MET A 207 28.30 5.63 -22.50
CA MET A 207 28.32 6.34 -23.78
C MET A 207 28.63 7.83 -23.58
N ILE A 208 27.96 8.52 -22.65
CA ILE A 208 28.22 9.93 -22.31
C ILE A 208 29.67 10.14 -21.87
N LYS A 209 30.22 9.25 -21.03
CA LYS A 209 31.62 9.35 -20.59
C LYS A 209 32.63 9.23 -21.73
N SER A 210 32.30 8.47 -22.77
CA SER A 210 33.18 8.27 -23.94
C SER A 210 33.14 9.42 -24.94
N LEU A 211 32.14 10.31 -24.84
CA LEU A 211 31.96 11.41 -25.77
C LEU A 211 32.81 12.62 -25.37
N LYS A 212 33.45 13.23 -26.37
CA LYS A 212 34.15 14.52 -26.23
C LYS A 212 33.21 15.71 -26.40
N GLU A 213 32.10 15.51 -27.10
CA GLU A 213 31.11 16.53 -27.42
C GLU A 213 29.82 16.33 -26.63
N ASN A 214 28.97 17.36 -26.59
CA ASN A 214 27.67 17.32 -25.92
C ASN A 214 26.57 16.72 -26.82
N ILE A 215 26.94 15.93 -27.82
CA ILE A 215 26.05 15.33 -28.81
C ILE A 215 26.29 13.82 -28.83
N MET A 216 25.22 13.05 -28.77
CA MET A 216 25.22 11.60 -28.88
C MET A 216 24.36 11.16 -30.05
N PHE A 217 24.83 10.20 -30.84
CA PHE A 217 24.00 9.48 -31.80
C PHE A 217 23.51 8.17 -31.18
N ILE A 218 22.21 7.88 -31.30
CA ILE A 218 21.62 6.62 -30.86
C ILE A 218 20.85 6.01 -32.04
N ASP A 219 21.16 4.76 -32.35
CA ASP A 219 20.52 3.99 -33.42
C ASP A 219 19.21 3.35 -32.95
N ILE A 220 18.20 4.19 -32.69
CA ILE A 220 16.82 3.79 -32.40
C ILE A 220 15.84 4.73 -33.11
N THR A 221 14.59 4.31 -33.27
CA THR A 221 13.57 5.16 -33.90
C THR A 221 13.19 6.36 -33.04
N ASP A 222 12.66 7.42 -33.66
CA ASP A 222 12.19 8.61 -32.95
C ASP A 222 11.14 8.29 -31.88
N ASN A 223 10.21 7.38 -32.19
CA ASN A 223 9.18 6.94 -31.26
C ASN A 223 9.76 6.18 -30.06
N ASP A 224 10.78 5.35 -30.30
CA ASP A 224 11.44 4.58 -29.24
C ASP A 224 12.26 5.48 -28.32
N LEU A 225 12.93 6.49 -28.89
CA LEU A 225 13.64 7.49 -28.12
C LEU A 225 12.66 8.32 -27.28
N GLU A 226 11.49 8.68 -27.81
CA GLU A 226 10.46 9.41 -27.06
C GLU A 226 9.96 8.59 -25.86
N LEU A 227 9.69 7.29 -26.03
CA LEU A 227 9.30 6.39 -24.94
C LEU A 227 10.42 6.21 -23.90
N LEU A 228 11.67 6.07 -24.37
CA LEU A 228 12.85 5.98 -23.52
C LEU A 228 12.99 7.25 -22.66
N LEU A 229 12.92 8.43 -23.29
CA LEU A 229 13.01 9.71 -22.58
C LEU A 229 11.83 9.90 -21.62
N GLU A 230 10.60 9.55 -22.02
CA GLU A 230 9.45 9.60 -21.13
C GLU A 230 9.71 8.79 -19.85
N PHE A 231 10.23 7.56 -19.99
CA PHE A 231 10.55 6.71 -18.85
C PHE A 231 11.67 7.30 -17.97
N LEU A 232 12.74 7.80 -18.57
CA LEU A 232 13.88 8.35 -17.81
C LEU A 232 13.49 9.60 -17.01
N TYR A 233 12.55 10.40 -17.52
CA TYR A 233 12.13 11.65 -16.86
C TYR A 233 10.94 11.49 -15.93
N THR A 234 10.01 10.59 -16.21
CA THR A 234 8.77 10.45 -15.42
C THR A 234 8.71 9.18 -14.57
N GLY A 235 9.70 8.28 -14.75
CA GLY A 235 9.70 6.97 -14.14
C GLY A 235 8.67 6.00 -14.72
N THR A 236 7.89 6.39 -15.73
CA THR A 236 6.84 5.55 -16.31
C THR A 236 6.67 5.78 -17.80
N VAL A 237 5.81 4.97 -18.42
CA VAL A 237 5.39 5.15 -19.81
C VAL A 237 3.87 5.22 -19.82
N LYS A 238 3.32 6.31 -20.35
CA LYS A 238 1.87 6.50 -20.47
C LYS A 238 1.26 5.40 -21.33
N ASP A 239 0.12 4.89 -20.88
CA ASP A 239 -0.64 3.84 -21.55
C ASP A 239 0.23 2.62 -21.93
N ILE A 240 1.17 2.19 -21.07
CA ILE A 240 2.08 1.06 -21.35
C ILE A 240 1.35 -0.20 -21.86
N MET A 241 0.11 -0.43 -21.40
CA MET A 241 -0.75 -1.54 -21.80
C MET A 241 -1.22 -1.50 -23.27
N LYS A 242 -1.18 -0.32 -23.90
CA LYS A 242 -1.54 -0.09 -25.32
C LYS A 242 -0.32 -0.08 -26.24
N ARG A 243 0.90 -0.16 -25.67
CA ARG A 243 2.15 -0.14 -26.43
C ARG A 243 2.55 -1.56 -26.83
N ASN A 244 3.45 -1.68 -27.81
CA ASN A 244 4.10 -2.93 -28.12
C ASN A 244 5.07 -3.29 -26.99
N CYS A 245 4.60 -4.06 -26.01
CA CYS A 245 5.40 -4.40 -24.83
C CYS A 245 6.60 -5.29 -25.16
N LEU A 246 6.58 -6.07 -26.24
CA LEU A 246 7.76 -6.86 -26.62
C LEU A 246 8.89 -5.95 -27.10
N HIS A 247 8.58 -5.00 -27.98
CA HIS A 247 9.54 -4.00 -28.45
C HIS A 247 10.07 -3.11 -27.32
N LEU A 248 9.19 -2.69 -26.40
CA LEU A 248 9.61 -1.89 -25.24
C LEU A 248 10.53 -2.69 -24.29
N LEU A 249 10.37 -4.01 -24.21
CA LEU A 249 11.25 -4.87 -23.43
C LEU A 249 12.64 -4.94 -24.06
N GLU A 250 12.73 -5.06 -25.39
CA GLU A 250 14.00 -5.06 -26.12
C GLU A 250 14.78 -3.76 -25.89
N ILE A 251 14.10 -2.60 -25.98
CA ILE A 251 14.71 -1.29 -25.66
C ILE A 251 15.18 -1.25 -24.21
N ALA A 252 14.36 -1.73 -23.27
CA ALA A 252 14.70 -1.74 -21.85
C ALA A 252 15.95 -2.59 -21.56
N GLU A 253 16.10 -3.72 -22.24
CA GLU A 253 17.27 -4.58 -22.15
C GLU A 253 18.50 -3.94 -22.81
N GLN A 254 18.34 -3.36 -24.01
CA GLN A 254 19.39 -2.64 -24.74
C GLN A 254 20.03 -1.53 -23.89
N PHE A 255 19.21 -0.74 -23.17
CA PHE A 255 19.68 0.35 -22.30
C PHE A 255 19.85 -0.05 -20.82
N GLN A 256 19.69 -1.33 -20.49
CA GLN A 256 19.83 -1.90 -19.14
C GLN A 256 18.95 -1.22 -18.07
N LEU A 257 17.71 -0.91 -18.42
CA LEU A 257 16.74 -0.23 -17.58
C LEU A 257 15.96 -1.23 -16.72
N LYS A 258 16.54 -1.65 -15.59
CA LYS A 258 15.96 -2.66 -14.68
C LYS A 258 14.48 -2.43 -14.37
N ASN A 259 14.12 -1.19 -14.05
CA ASN A 259 12.74 -0.84 -13.70
C ASN A 259 11.81 -0.91 -14.92
N LEU A 260 12.25 -0.45 -16.10
CA LEU A 260 11.43 -0.60 -17.31
C LEU A 260 11.24 -2.07 -17.68
N ILE A 261 12.27 -2.91 -17.56
CA ILE A 261 12.16 -4.37 -17.77
C ILE A 261 11.07 -4.97 -16.89
N LEU A 262 11.05 -4.61 -15.60
CA LEU A 262 10.05 -5.09 -14.65
C LEU A 262 8.63 -4.57 -14.99
N LEU A 263 8.50 -3.29 -15.35
CA LEU A 263 7.22 -2.70 -15.77
C LEU A 263 6.66 -3.42 -17.00
N THR A 264 7.49 -3.65 -18.00
CA THR A 264 7.09 -4.23 -19.27
C THR A 264 6.76 -5.73 -19.11
N LYS A 265 7.54 -6.48 -18.32
CA LYS A 265 7.20 -7.88 -17.96
C LYS A 265 5.87 -7.97 -17.22
N HIS A 266 5.60 -7.04 -16.31
CA HIS A 266 4.32 -6.97 -15.62
C HIS A 266 3.16 -6.70 -16.60
N ALA A 267 3.34 -5.74 -17.52
CA ALA A 267 2.34 -5.43 -18.55
C ALA A 267 2.04 -6.65 -19.45
N ILE A 268 3.07 -7.36 -19.91
CA ILE A 268 2.93 -8.58 -20.74
C ILE A 268 2.13 -9.66 -20.00
N ASN A 269 2.47 -9.93 -18.73
CA ASN A 269 1.75 -10.94 -17.94
C ASN A 269 0.27 -10.59 -17.76
N LYS A 270 -0.04 -9.30 -17.61
CA LYS A 270 -1.42 -8.84 -17.46
C LYS A 270 -2.21 -8.93 -18.76
N GLN A 271 -1.59 -8.66 -19.91
CA GLN A 271 -2.22 -8.85 -21.23
C GLN A 271 -2.53 -10.34 -21.46
N LYS A 272 -1.62 -11.25 -21.10
CA LYS A 272 -1.85 -12.71 -21.22
C LYS A 272 -3.01 -13.22 -20.36
N ASN A 273 -3.22 -12.64 -19.16
CA ASN A 273 -4.30 -13.03 -18.26
C ASN A 273 -5.65 -12.36 -18.56
N SER A 274 -5.74 -11.53 -19.61
CA SER A 274 -6.96 -10.83 -20.04
C SER A 274 -7.55 -11.40 -21.34
N LEU A 275 -6.96 -12.48 -21.87
CA LEU A 275 -7.45 -13.32 -22.96
C LEU A 275 -7.98 -14.64 -22.38
#